data_AF-A0A2U1LAJ6-F1
#
_entry.id   AF-A0A2U1LAJ6-F1
#
_cell.length_a   1.000
_cell.length_b   1.000
_cell.length_c   1.000
_cell.angle_alpha   90.00
_cell.angle_beta   90.00
_cell.angle_gamma   90.00
#
_symmetry.space_group_name_H-M   'P 1'
#
loop_
_entity.id
_entity.type
_entity.pdbx_description
1 polymer ?
#
loop_
_entity_poly.entity_id
_entity_poly.type
_entity_poly.pdbx_seq_one_letter_code
_entity_poly.pdbx_strand_id
1 'polypeptide(L)'
;MIRLDRLPTREKLDQKGIDLPSLLCPVCDTCIENVNHVFVRCELASQVWDRIFRWLDMVQPIFLTIADIMDWIVSMHYSLKRIKVLEAIILTAMWTSPISP
;
A
#
# COMPACT_ATOMS: atom_id res chain seq x y z
N MET A 1 10.65 -7.74 5.80
CA MET A 1 10.46 -7.47 4.36
C MET A 1 9.15 -8.10 3.93
N ILE A 2 8.10 -7.29 3.72
CA ILE A 2 6.80 -7.78 3.25
C ILE A 2 7.00 -8.37 1.85
N ARG A 3 6.57 -9.62 1.64
CA ARG A 3 6.62 -10.29 0.32
C ARG A 3 5.41 -9.87 -0.51
N LEU A 4 5.43 -8.63 -0.99
CA LEU A 4 4.35 -8.04 -1.79
C LEU A 4 4.10 -8.82 -3.10
N ASP A 5 5.14 -9.46 -3.62
CA ASP A 5 5.12 -10.39 -4.75
C ASP A 5 4.24 -11.63 -4.49
N ARG A 6 4.01 -12.01 -3.23
CA ARG A 6 3.25 -13.20 -2.86
C ARG A 6 1.78 -12.95 -2.52
N LEU A 7 1.36 -11.68 -2.47
CA LEU A 7 -0.03 -11.36 -2.17
C LEU A 7 -0.96 -11.88 -3.28
N PRO A 8 -2.05 -12.60 -2.94
CA PRO A 8 -2.97 -13.19 -3.89
C PRO A 8 -3.97 -12.16 -4.43
N THR A 9 -3.49 -11.06 -5.00
CA THR A 9 -4.37 -10.07 -5.64
C THR A 9 -5.09 -10.70 -6.83
N ARG A 10 -6.30 -10.24 -7.18
CA ARG A 10 -7.05 -10.81 -8.32
C ARG A 10 -6.26 -10.81 -9.62
N GLU A 11 -5.49 -9.75 -9.90
CA GLU A 11 -4.57 -9.70 -11.05
C GLU A 11 -3.57 -10.86 -11.07
N LYS A 12 -3.03 -11.27 -9.91
CA LYS A 12 -2.07 -12.38 -9.81
C LYS A 12 -2.72 -13.75 -9.80
N LEU A 13 -3.95 -13.85 -9.31
CA LEU A 13 -4.72 -15.09 -9.38
C LEU A 13 -5.11 -15.38 -10.83
N ASP A 14 -5.53 -14.36 -11.57
CA ASP A 14 -5.80 -14.43 -13.01
C ASP A 14 -4.56 -14.83 -13.82
N GLN A 15 -3.40 -14.22 -13.54
CA GLN A 15 -2.12 -14.64 -14.14
C GLN A 15 -1.73 -16.10 -13.84
N LYS A 16 -2.26 -16.69 -12.76
CA LYS A 16 -2.08 -18.11 -12.41
C LYS A 16 -3.15 -19.02 -13.03
N GLY A 17 -4.04 -18.47 -13.85
CA GLY A 17 -5.13 -19.20 -14.51
C GLY A 17 -6.31 -19.54 -13.60
N ILE A 18 -6.44 -18.86 -12.46
CA ILE A 18 -7.60 -19.02 -11.58
C ILE A 18 -8.73 -18.15 -12.14
N ASP A 19 -9.81 -18.80 -12.55
CA ASP A 19 -11.01 -18.11 -13.05
C ASP A 19 -11.69 -17.32 -11.92
N LEU A 20 -11.90 -16.04 -12.17
CA LEU A 20 -12.47 -15.10 -11.22
C LEU A 20 -13.67 -14.39 -11.86
N PRO A 21 -14.77 -14.18 -11.12
CA PRO A 21 -15.95 -13.49 -11.65
C PRO A 21 -15.69 -12.01 -11.99
N SER A 22 -14.64 -11.41 -11.40
CA SER A 22 -14.22 -10.04 -11.66
C SER A 22 -12.77 -9.85 -11.21
N LEU A 23 -12.03 -8.97 -11.91
CA LEU A 23 -10.69 -8.52 -11.53
C LEU A 23 -10.71 -7.24 -10.68
N LEU A 24 -11.87 -6.63 -10.49
CA LEU A 24 -12.01 -5.37 -9.75
C LEU A 24 -11.63 -5.56 -8.28
N CYS A 25 -11.18 -4.50 -7.63
CA CYS A 25 -10.86 -4.48 -6.21
C CYS A 25 -12.12 -4.72 -5.37
N PRO A 26 -12.13 -5.70 -4.44
CA PRO A 26 -13.31 -5.99 -3.62
C PRO A 26 -13.69 -4.84 -2.68
N VAL A 27 -12.78 -3.89 -2.47
CA VAL A 27 -12.98 -2.75 -1.56
C VAL A 27 -13.66 -1.60 -2.28
N CYS A 28 -13.19 -1.21 -3.46
CA CYS A 28 -13.69 -0.01 -4.16
C CYS A 28 -14.44 -0.30 -5.46
N ASP A 29 -14.46 -1.55 -5.93
CA ASP A 29 -15.20 -2.05 -7.10
C ASP A 29 -15.08 -1.23 -8.40
N THR A 30 -13.97 -0.52 -8.57
CA THR A 30 -13.80 0.49 -9.64
C THR A 30 -12.49 0.35 -10.42
N CYS A 31 -11.52 -0.39 -9.89
CA CYS A 31 -10.19 -0.56 -10.49
C CYS A 31 -9.72 -2.01 -10.30
N ILE A 32 -8.86 -2.51 -11.19
CA ILE A 32 -8.26 -3.85 -11.05
C ILE A 32 -7.51 -3.98 -9.73
N GLU A 33 -7.72 -5.08 -9.03
CA GLU A 33 -7.02 -5.41 -7.80
C GLU A 33 -5.58 -5.87 -8.10
N ASN A 34 -4.65 -4.93 -7.97
CA ASN A 34 -3.22 -5.22 -7.90
C ASN A 34 -2.59 -4.60 -6.66
N VAL A 35 -1.35 -4.99 -6.39
CA VAL A 35 -0.61 -4.58 -5.19
C VAL A 35 -0.58 -3.05 -5.04
N ASN A 36 -0.23 -2.32 -6.11
CA ASN A 36 -0.18 -0.87 -6.05
C ASN A 36 -1.57 -0.25 -5.83
N HIS A 37 -2.62 -0.82 -6.41
CA HIS A 37 -3.97 -0.36 -6.13
C HIS A 37 -4.35 -0.59 -4.67
N VAL A 38 -4.23 -1.83 -4.19
CA VAL A 38 -4.56 -2.26 -2.82
C VAL A 38 -3.88 -1.41 -1.73
N PHE A 39 -2.59 -1.10 -1.89
CA PHE A 39 -1.84 -0.41 -0.83
C PHE A 39 -1.72 1.10 -1.02
N VAL A 40 -2.01 1.64 -2.20
CA VAL A 40 -1.70 3.05 -2.51
C VAL A 40 -2.89 3.78 -3.13
N ARG A 41 -3.49 3.21 -4.18
CA ARG A 41 -4.46 3.95 -5.02
C ARG A 41 -5.92 3.67 -4.69
N CYS A 42 -6.22 2.58 -3.98
CA CYS A 42 -7.57 2.27 -3.52
C CYS A 42 -8.05 3.40 -2.64
N GLU A 43 -9.34 3.75 -2.74
CA GLU A 43 -9.93 4.83 -1.95
C GLU A 43 -9.69 4.62 -0.45
N LEU A 44 -9.85 3.40 0.05
CA LEU A 44 -9.56 3.06 1.44
C LEU A 44 -8.08 3.28 1.79
N ALA A 45 -7.17 2.84 0.92
CA ALA A 45 -5.73 3.02 1.14
C ALA A 45 -5.33 4.50 1.15
N SER A 46 -5.90 5.30 0.23
CA SER A 46 -5.70 6.74 0.18
C SER A 46 -6.13 7.42 1.48
N GLN A 47 -7.29 7.04 2.03
CA GLN A 47 -7.77 7.55 3.32
C GLN A 47 -6.88 7.14 4.50
N VAL A 48 -6.32 5.94 4.48
CA VAL A 48 -5.36 5.48 5.51
C VAL A 48 -4.09 6.34 5.45
N TRP A 49 -3.54 6.57 4.26
CA TRP A 49 -2.36 7.44 4.12
C TRP A 49 -2.64 8.86 4.60
N ASP A 50 -3.76 9.47 4.18
CA ASP A 50 -4.14 10.81 4.61
C ASP A 50 -4.20 10.92 6.16
N ARG A 51 -4.79 9.92 6.82
CA ARG A 51 -4.83 9.87 8.30
C ARG A 51 -3.45 9.74 8.93
N ILE A 52 -2.57 8.90 8.37
CA ILE A 52 -1.19 8.72 8.87
C ILE A 52 -0.40 10.01 8.72
N PHE A 53 -0.44 10.65 7.55
CA PHE A 53 0.30 11.88 7.29
C PHE A 53 -0.19 13.04 8.16
N ARG A 54 -1.51 13.16 8.38
CA ARG A 54 -2.07 14.12 9.35
C ARG A 54 -1.62 13.84 10.77
N TRP A 55 -1.62 12.57 11.20
CA TRP A 55 -1.15 12.20 12.54
C TRP A 55 0.33 12.51 12.76
N LEU A 56 1.13 12.40 11.71
CA LEU A 56 2.56 12.72 11.72
C LEU A 56 2.87 14.22 11.58
N ASP A 57 1.86 15.05 11.34
CA ASP A 57 2.00 16.46 10.98
C ASP A 57 2.91 16.67 9.76
N MET A 58 2.62 15.91 8.69
CA MET A 58 3.40 15.87 7.47
C MET A 58 2.54 16.08 6.23
N VAL A 59 3.13 16.73 5.21
CA VAL A 59 2.50 16.83 3.88
C VAL A 59 2.64 15.49 3.17
N GLN A 60 1.52 14.91 2.76
CA GLN A 60 1.48 13.68 1.98
C GLN A 60 1.97 13.91 0.54
N PRO A 61 3.02 13.21 0.08
CA PRO A 61 3.38 13.14 -1.32
C PRO A 61 2.36 12.36 -2.15
N ILE A 62 2.41 12.55 -3.46
CA ILE A 62 1.66 11.70 -4.38
C ILE A 62 2.39 10.37 -4.51
N PHE A 63 1.72 9.28 -4.14
CA PHE A 63 2.20 7.92 -4.32
C PHE A 63 1.33 7.21 -5.37
N LEU A 64 1.97 6.56 -6.34
CA LEU A 64 1.33 5.72 -7.36
C LEU A 64 1.67 4.25 -7.18
N THR A 65 2.84 3.97 -6.60
CA THR A 65 3.36 2.63 -6.35
C THR A 65 3.88 2.50 -4.92
N ILE A 66 4.06 1.26 -4.47
CA ILE A 66 4.74 1.01 -3.20
C ILE A 66 6.20 1.45 -3.27
N ALA A 67 6.84 1.36 -4.43
CA ALA A 67 8.21 1.83 -4.61
C ALA A 67 8.32 3.34 -4.30
N ASP A 68 7.34 4.15 -4.70
CA ASP A 68 7.32 5.59 -4.40
C ASP A 68 7.33 5.87 -2.89
N ILE A 69 6.61 5.04 -2.11
CA ILE A 69 6.61 5.14 -0.64
C ILE A 69 8.00 4.78 -0.08
N MET A 70 8.60 3.70 -0.59
CA MET A 70 9.91 3.24 -0.13
C MET A 70 11.02 4.24 -0.47
N ASP A 71 11.02 4.74 -1.70
CA ASP A 71 11.96 5.76 -2.19
C ASP A 71 11.81 7.06 -1.41
N TRP A 72 10.56 7.45 -1.09
CA TRP A 72 10.30 8.59 -0.23
C TRP A 72 10.93 8.43 1.15
N ILE A 73 10.74 7.29 1.83
CA ILE A 73 11.36 7.03 3.15
C ILE A 73 12.88 7.18 3.11
N VAL A 74 13.52 6.61 2.07
CA VAL A 74 14.98 6.62 1.91
C VAL A 74 15.49 8.02 1.58
N SER A 75 14.71 8.82 0.84
CA SER A 75 15.07 10.20 0.49
C SER A 75 15.05 11.18 1.66
N MET A 76 14.45 10.81 2.80
CA MET A 76 14.30 11.71 3.93
C MET A 76 15.61 11.94 4.68
N HIS A 77 16.01 13.20 4.80
CA HIS A 77 17.14 13.65 5.62
C HIS A 77 16.81 13.65 7.13
N TYR A 78 16.32 12.54 7.66
CA TYR A 78 16.02 12.38 9.07
C TYR A 78 17.02 11.47 9.80
N SER A 79 17.02 11.56 11.13
CA SER A 79 17.79 10.62 11.95
C SER A 79 17.36 9.17 11.68
N LEU A 80 18.30 8.22 11.76
CA LEU A 80 18.03 6.79 11.60
C LEU A 80 16.90 6.31 12.52
N LYS A 81 16.78 6.88 13.71
CA LYS A 81 15.69 6.58 14.65
C LYS A 81 14.33 6.97 14.06
N ARG A 82 14.21 8.17 13.48
CA ARG A 82 12.95 8.65 12.88
C ARG A 82 12.60 7.86 11.62
N ILE A 83 13.59 7.53 10.78
CA ILE A 83 13.39 6.67 9.61
C ILE A 83 12.82 5.32 10.03
N LYS A 84 13.41 4.66 11.03
CA LYS A 84 12.91 3.37 11.55
C LYS A 84 11.50 3.44 12.11
N VAL A 85 11.15 4.54 12.78
CA VAL A 85 9.78 4.75 13.29
C VAL A 85 8.80 4.89 12.13
N LEU A 86 9.13 5.67 11.10
CA LEU A 86 8.29 5.83 9.91
C LEU A 86 8.14 4.52 9.14
N GLU A 87 9.22 3.78 8.95
CA GLU A 87 9.20 2.44 8.35
C GLU A 87 8.27 1.51 9.14
N ALA A 88 8.36 1.50 10.47
CA ALA A 88 7.46 0.69 11.30
C ALA A 88 6.00 1.08 11.12
N ILE A 89 5.66 2.38 11.12
CA ILE A 89 4.29 2.87 10.91
C ILE A 89 3.76 2.41 9.55
N ILE A 90 4.56 2.57 8.49
CA ILE A 90 4.21 2.22 7.11
C ILE A 90 3.97 0.70 6.99
N LEU A 91 4.88 -0.10 7.53
CA LEU A 91 4.74 -1.57 7.52
C LEU A 91 3.53 -2.03 8.33
N THR A 92 3.24 -1.40 9.48
CA THR A 92 2.04 -1.70 10.26
C THR A 92 0.77 -1.32 9.51
N ALA A 93 0.71 -0.15 8.88
CA ALA A 93 -0.45 0.27 8.10
C ALA A 93 -0.74 -0.68 6.93
N MET A 94 0.31 -1.15 6.26
CA MET A 94 0.19 -2.16 5.21
C MET A 94 -0.28 -3.52 5.76
N TRP A 95 0.17 -3.91 6.97
CA TRP A 95 -0.24 -5.17 7.59
C TRP A 95 -1.69 -5.17 8.11
N THR A 96 -2.20 -4.04 8.57
CA THR A 96 -3.57 -3.93 9.10
C THR A 96 -4.62 -3.64 8.04
N SER A 97 -4.20 -3.34 6.80
CA SER A 97 -5.13 -3.19 5.70
C SER A 97 -5.90 -4.51 5.52
N PRO A 98 -7.24 -4.50 5.35
CA PRO A 98 -8.09 -5.71 5.27
C PRO A 98 -7.81 -6.61 4.05
N ILE A 99 -6.67 -6.41 3.40
CA ILE A 99 -6.20 -7.02 2.16
C ILE A 99 -4.92 -7.84 2.43
N SER A 100 -4.43 -7.88 3.67
CA SER A 100 -3.49 -8.92 4.12
C SER A 100 -4.25 -10.25 4.29
N PRO A 101 -3.75 -11.38 3.76
CA PRO A 101 -4.37 -12.69 3.95
C PRO A 101 -4.38 -13.14 5.41
#